data_AF-T1C0Y7-F1
#
_entry.id   AF-T1C0Y7-F1
#
_cell.length_a   1.000
_cell.length_b   1.000
_cell.length_c   1.000
_cell.angle_alpha   90.00
_cell.angle_beta   90.00
_cell.angle_gamma   90.00
#
_symmetry.space_group_name_H-M   'P 1'
#
loop_
_entity.id
_entity.type
_entity.pdbx_description
1 polymer ?
#
loop_
_entity_poly.entity_id
_entity_poly.type
_entity_poly.pdbx_seq_one_letter_code
_entity_poly.pdbx_strand_id
1 'polypeptide(L)' 'KGRAHSVVRYDTRHGFPHKDMVRSDGSVAHKERMPDLDGHALVDLAIDDLKANWQSYRRRFER' A
#
# COMPACT_ATOMS: atom_id res chain seq x y z
N LYS A 1 22.52 0.38 -5.81
CA LYS A 1 21.36 -0.23 -5.10
C LYS A 1 20.18 0.72 -5.26
N GLY A 2 19.19 0.35 -6.06
CA GLY A 2 18.01 1.20 -6.37
C GLY A 2 17.20 1.45 -5.11
N ARG A 3 16.88 2.72 -4.85
CA ARG A 3 16.06 3.13 -3.71
C ARG A 3 14.65 2.54 -3.87
N ALA A 4 14.06 2.09 -2.77
CA ALA A 4 12.70 1.55 -2.77
C ALA A 4 11.69 2.70 -2.84
N HIS A 5 11.17 2.97 -4.03
CA HIS A 5 10.22 4.05 -4.28
C HIS A 5 8.79 3.48 -4.18
N SER A 6 8.13 3.72 -3.04
CA SER A 6 6.97 2.96 -2.58
C SER A 6 5.60 3.49 -3.04
N VAL A 7 4.82 2.66 -3.73
CA VAL A 7 3.37 2.82 -3.93
C VAL A 7 2.64 1.89 -2.96
N VAL A 8 1.54 2.37 -2.37
CA VAL A 8 0.71 1.56 -1.47
C VAL A 8 -0.48 0.99 -2.24
N ARG A 9 -0.71 -0.33 -2.13
CA ARG A 9 -1.91 -1.02 -2.63
C ARG A 9 -2.60 -1.76 -1.49
N TYR A 10 -3.92 -1.66 -1.44
CA TYR A 10 -4.78 -2.46 -0.57
C TYR A 10 -5.55 -3.46 -1.44
N ASP A 11 -5.49 -4.75 -1.12
CA ASP A 11 -6.16 -5.82 -1.88
C ASP A 11 -6.56 -6.98 -0.95
N THR A 12 -7.55 -7.76 -1.38
CA THR A 12 -8.07 -8.98 -0.73
C THR A 12 -7.84 -10.24 -1.57
N ARG A 13 -7.15 -10.15 -2.72
CA ARG A 13 -6.93 -11.26 -3.70
C ARG A 13 -6.33 -12.56 -3.13
N HIS A 14 -5.76 -12.55 -1.93
CA HIS A 14 -5.22 -13.73 -1.27
C HIS A 14 -6.07 -14.24 -0.09
N GLY A 15 -7.33 -13.83 0.00
CA GLY A 15 -8.24 -14.24 1.07
C GLY A 15 -8.06 -13.49 2.39
N PHE A 16 -7.17 -12.48 2.42
CA PHE A 16 -7.00 -11.58 3.56
C PHE A 16 -6.63 -10.17 3.08
N PRO A 17 -7.13 -9.12 3.77
CA PRO A 17 -6.67 -7.76 3.56
C PRO A 17 -5.18 -7.60 3.79
N HIS A 18 -4.50 -6.88 2.90
CA HIS A 18 -3.10 -6.55 3.08
C HIS A 18 -2.72 -5.25 2.40
N LYS A 19 -1.72 -4.58 2.98
CA LYS A 19 -1.07 -3.39 2.44
C LYS A 19 0.24 -3.82 1.77
N ASP A 20 0.30 -3.69 0.45
CA ASP A 20 1.52 -3.88 -0.32
C ASP A 20 2.24 -2.56 -0.51
N MET A 21 3.54 -2.56 -0.24
CA MET A 21 4.46 -1.50 -0.60
C MET A 21 5.21 -1.94 -1.85
N VAL A 22 4.93 -1.32 -2.99
CA VAL A 22 5.45 -1.69 -4.32
C VAL A 22 6.55 -0.73 -4.73
N ARG A 23 7.67 -1.23 -5.27
CA ARG A 23 8.76 -0.41 -5.82
C ARG A 23 8.39 0.16 -7.19
N SER A 24 9.16 1.12 -7.68
CA SER A 24 9.00 1.69 -9.02
C SER A 24 9.16 0.67 -10.16
N ASP A 25 9.88 -0.43 -9.93
CA ASP A 25 10.02 -1.55 -10.87
C ASP A 25 8.85 -2.56 -10.82
N GLY A 26 7.82 -2.30 -10.00
CA GLY A 26 6.66 -3.17 -9.83
C GLY A 26 6.87 -4.33 -8.84
N SER A 27 8.07 -4.51 -8.29
CA SER A 27 8.33 -5.53 -7.27
C SER A 27 7.72 -5.15 -5.92
N VAL A 28 7.20 -6.13 -5.17
CA VAL A 28 6.71 -5.89 -3.81
C VAL A 28 7.91 -5.76 -2.87
N ALA A 29 8.06 -4.59 -2.26
CA ALA A 29 9.08 -4.33 -1.23
C ALA A 29 8.68 -4.87 0.14
N HIS A 30 7.40 -4.72 0.49
CA HIS A 30 6.86 -5.15 1.77
C HIS A 30 5.38 -5.50 1.63
N LYS A 31 4.92 -6.49 2.39
CA LYS A 31 3.51 -6.91 2.45
C LYS A 31 3.14 -7.01 3.92
N GLU A 32 2.20 -6.19 4.34
CA GLU A 32 1.67 -6.16 5.70
C GLU A 32 0.28 -6.78 5.70
N ARG A 33 0.09 -7.87 6.45
CA ARG A 33 -1.22 -8.53 6.59
C ARG A 33 -2.07 -7.78 7.60
N MET A 34 -3.36 -7.63 7.31
CA MET A 34 -4.34 -6.98 8.18
C MET A 34 -5.48 -7.97 8.46
N PRO A 35 -5.22 -9.05 9.22
CA PRO A 35 -6.17 -10.16 9.40
C PRO A 35 -7.44 -9.75 10.15
N ASP A 36 -7.39 -8.68 10.94
CA ASP A 36 -8.50 -8.21 11.78
C ASP A 36 -9.42 -7.21 11.07
N LEU A 37 -9.13 -6.85 9.82
CA LEU A 37 -9.99 -5.97 9.03
C LEU A 37 -10.94 -6.78 8.17
N ASP A 38 -12.20 -6.35 8.10
CA ASP A 38 -13.10 -6.78 7.04
C ASP A 38 -12.92 -5.90 5.78
N GLY A 39 -13.65 -6.23 4.71
CA GLY A 39 -13.56 -5.50 3.45
C GLY A 39 -13.94 -4.01 3.55
N HIS A 40 -14.89 -3.66 4.42
CA HIS A 40 -15.34 -2.27 4.59
C HIS A 40 -14.29 -1.47 5.38
N ALA A 41 -13.84 -2.02 6.51
CA ALA A 41 -12.80 -1.41 7.34
C ALA A 41 -11.48 -1.23 6.56
N LEU A 42 -11.15 -2.17 5.65
CA LEU A 42 -10.00 -2.02 4.76
C LEU A 42 -10.14 -0.84 3.80
N VAL A 43 -11.33 -0.66 3.21
CA VAL A 43 -11.58 0.44 2.27
C VAL A 43 -11.51 1.79 2.98
N ASP A 44 -12.13 1.90 4.16
CA ASP A 44 -12.09 3.13 4.95
C ASP A 44 -10.65 3.48 5.35
N LEU A 45 -9.88 2.50 5.83
CA LEU A 45 -8.46 2.66 6.12
C LEU A 45 -7.67 3.09 4.89
N ALA A 46 -7.91 2.48 3.74
CA ALA A 46 -7.22 2.81 2.50
C ALA A 46 -7.52 4.25 2.05
N ILE A 47 -8.77 4.69 2.15
CA ILE A 47 -9.18 6.06 1.82
C ILE A 47 -8.49 7.06 2.75
N ASP A 48 -8.51 6.82 4.05
CA ASP A 48 -7.92 7.72 5.04
C ASP A 48 -6.39 7.78 4.90
N ASP A 49 -5.73 6.64 4.70
CA ASP A 49 -4.29 6.58 4.45
C ASP A 49 -3.90 7.36 3.18
N LEU A 50 -4.64 7.15 2.09
CA LEU A 50 -4.38 7.88 0.85
C LEU A 50 -4.62 9.38 1.02
N LYS A 51 -5.72 9.81 1.64
CA LYS A 51 -5.97 11.24 1.91
C LYS A 51 -4.85 11.88 2.71
N ALA A 52 -4.35 11.19 3.74
CA ALA A 52 -3.29 11.71 4.60
C ALA A 52 -1.90 11.69 3.93
N ASN A 53 -1.60 10.67 3.13
CA ASN A 53 -0.22 10.33 2.75
C ASN A 53 0.08 10.35 1.24
N TRP A 54 -0.92 10.51 0.35
CA TRP A 54 -0.74 10.34 -1.10
C TRP A 54 0.40 11.17 -1.69
N GLN A 55 0.59 12.40 -1.24
CA GLN A 55 1.65 13.27 -1.75
C GLN A 55 3.05 12.73 -1.41
N SER A 56 3.20 12.11 -0.23
CA SER A 56 4.44 11.47 0.19
C SER A 56 4.72 10.23 -0.64
N TYR A 57 3.70 9.40 -0.88
CA TYR A 57 3.80 8.24 -1.75
C TYR A 57 4.18 8.63 -3.17
N ARG A 58 3.53 9.65 -3.73
CA ARG A 58 3.86 10.18 -5.06
C ARG A 58 5.29 10.71 -5.13
N ARG A 59 5.69 11.56 -4.18
CA ARG A 59 7.08 12.08 -4.12
C ARG A 59 8.12 10.98 -3.97
N ARG A 60 7.79 9.90 -3.26
CA ARG A 60 8.67 8.74 -3.14
C ARG A 60 8.71 7.97 -4.45
N PHE A 61 7.59 7.79 -5.13
CA PHE A 61 7.54 7.09 -6.41
C PHE A 61 8.28 7.80 -7.55
N GLU A 62 8.17 9.14 -7.60
CA GLU A 62 8.72 9.98 -8.68
C GLU A 62 10.22 10.33 -8.52
N ARG A 63 10.85 9.93 -7.41
CA ARG A 63 12.29 10.14 -7.14
C ARG A 63 13.13 8.94 -7.56
#